data_AF-A0A6J8A8S6-F1
#
_entry.id   AF-A0A6J8A8S6-F1
#
_cell.length_a   1.000
_cell.length_b   1.000
_cell.length_c   1.000
_cell.angle_alpha   90.00
_cell.angle_beta   90.00
_cell.angle_gamma   90.00
#
_symmetry.space_group_name_H-M   'P 1'
#
loop_
_entity.id
_entity.type
_entity.pdbx_description
1 polymer ?
#
loop_
_entity_poly.entity_id
_entity_poly.type
_entity_poly.pdbx_seq_one_letter_code
_entity_poly.pdbx_strand_id
1 'polypeptide(L)'
;MNDIEDILDYISASPEMENSSESDRDPAIPTTVHDICDIKTQEPDNHRNTSNSRNISRHCRQNGSIRLWQFLRGLLLNPEFNPSHIMWINRSAGEFKIVKNKEIAQMWGDEKNNSGMTYEKMSRAMRYYYKHDILEPVLNRRLVYKFGPMSHGW
;
A
#
# COMPACT_ATOMS: atom_id res chain seq x y z
N MET A 1 -0.76 -17.41 32.02
CA MET A 1 -0.54 -18.15 30.77
C MET A 1 -1.60 -17.59 29.86
N ASN A 2 -1.22 -16.61 29.04
CA ASN A 2 -2.21 -15.81 28.30
C ASN A 2 -2.25 -16.37 26.89
N ASP A 3 -3.20 -17.28 26.72
CA ASP A 3 -3.50 -18.01 25.51
C ASP A 3 -3.78 -17.07 24.35
N ILE A 4 -3.32 -17.49 23.16
CA ILE A 4 -3.38 -16.77 21.88
C ILE A 4 -4.79 -16.29 21.50
N GLU A 5 -5.83 -16.89 22.08
CA GLU A 5 -7.25 -16.53 21.94
C GLU A 5 -7.57 -15.11 22.47
N ASP A 6 -6.90 -14.67 23.54
CA ASP A 6 -7.20 -13.39 24.22
C ASP A 6 -6.82 -12.16 23.35
N ILE A 7 -5.84 -12.34 22.46
CA ILE A 7 -5.42 -11.30 21.49
C ILE A 7 -6.40 -11.23 20.31
N LEU A 8 -7.04 -12.35 19.94
CA LEU A 8 -8.01 -12.38 18.85
C LEU A 8 -9.38 -11.85 19.29
N ASP A 9 -9.77 -12.05 20.56
CA ASP A 9 -11.01 -11.52 21.12
C ASP A 9 -10.97 -9.99 21.29
N TYR A 10 -9.83 -9.43 21.75
CA TYR A 10 -9.62 -7.98 21.84
C TYR A 10 -9.67 -7.25 20.48
N ILE A 11 -9.44 -7.96 19.37
CA ILE A 11 -9.53 -7.41 18.01
C ILE A 11 -10.95 -7.53 17.43
N SER A 12 -11.79 -8.42 17.99
CA SER A 12 -13.18 -8.64 17.57
C SER A 12 -14.17 -7.64 18.19
N ALA A 13 -13.91 -7.18 19.42
CA ALA A 13 -14.79 -6.27 20.14
C ALA A 13 -14.55 -4.79 19.77
N SER A 14 -15.16 -4.30 18.69
CA SER A 14 -15.50 -2.87 18.58
C SER A 14 -16.82 -2.66 17.84
N PRO A 15 -17.71 -1.80 18.38
CA PRO A 15 -19.14 -1.87 18.14
C PRO A 15 -19.53 -1.31 16.79
N GLU A 16 -20.52 -1.95 16.16
CA GLU A 16 -21.19 -1.45 14.95
C GLU A 16 -21.90 -0.13 15.27
N MET A 17 -21.51 0.94 14.57
CA MET A 17 -22.32 2.15 14.44
C MET A 17 -22.99 2.05 13.07
N GLU A 18 -24.33 1.95 13.10
CA GLU A 18 -25.24 1.98 11.97
C GLU A 18 -24.87 3.08 10.98
N ASN A 19 -24.82 2.73 9.69
CA ASN A 19 -24.92 3.71 8.63
C ASN A 19 -26.26 3.51 7.91
N SER A 20 -27.17 4.43 8.18
CA SER A 20 -28.43 4.62 7.51
C SER A 20 -28.23 4.90 6.01
N SER A 21 -28.92 4.11 5.18
CA SER A 21 -29.59 4.49 3.93
C SER A 21 -29.08 5.71 3.14
N GLU A 22 -28.66 5.50 1.90
CA GLU A 22 -29.36 6.10 0.74
C GLU A 22 -29.02 5.33 -0.54
N SER A 23 -30.03 5.15 -1.39
CA SER A 23 -30.08 4.27 -2.54
C SER A 23 -29.69 4.95 -3.86
N ASP A 24 -29.49 4.08 -4.87
CA ASP A 24 -29.66 4.33 -6.30
C ASP A 24 -28.65 5.24 -7.03
N ARG A 25 -27.80 4.62 -7.86
CA ARG A 25 -27.91 4.61 -9.34
C ARG A 25 -26.56 4.24 -9.99
N ASP A 26 -26.50 3.05 -10.58
CA ASP A 26 -25.69 2.86 -11.79
C ASP A 26 -26.34 3.65 -12.94
N PRO A 27 -25.54 4.28 -13.81
CA PRO A 27 -25.72 3.94 -15.21
C PRO A 27 -24.41 3.83 -16.01
N ALA A 28 -24.55 3.06 -17.08
CA ALA A 28 -23.56 2.69 -18.06
C ALA A 28 -22.94 3.85 -18.86
N ILE A 29 -21.79 3.48 -19.42
CA ILE A 29 -20.92 4.13 -20.40
C ILE A 29 -21.66 4.87 -21.54
N PRO A 30 -21.20 6.06 -21.97
CA PRO A 30 -21.33 6.51 -23.34
C PRO A 30 -20.00 6.34 -24.11
N THR A 31 -20.00 5.40 -25.06
CA THR A 31 -19.09 5.39 -26.22
C THR A 31 -19.47 6.55 -27.13
N THR A 32 -18.51 7.23 -27.74
CA THR A 32 -18.66 8.62 -28.23
C THR A 32 -17.31 9.26 -28.57
N VAL A 33 -16.56 8.71 -29.54
CA VAL A 33 -15.34 9.33 -30.08
C VAL A 33 -15.65 10.64 -30.83
N HIS A 34 -14.88 11.71 -30.57
CA HIS A 34 -14.40 12.64 -31.61
C HIS A 34 -13.37 13.64 -31.09
N ASP A 35 -12.52 14.06 -32.03
CA ASP A 35 -11.21 14.70 -31.93
C ASP A 35 -11.21 16.17 -31.44
N ILE A 36 -10.06 16.62 -30.92
CA ILE A 36 -9.19 17.68 -31.49
C ILE A 36 -8.22 18.19 -30.42
N CYS A 37 -6.96 18.30 -30.83
CA CYS A 37 -5.84 18.90 -30.14
C CYS A 37 -5.83 20.43 -30.31
N ASP A 38 -5.56 21.18 -29.24
CA ASP A 38 -5.16 22.58 -29.32
C ASP A 38 -4.09 22.95 -28.27
N ILE A 39 -3.07 23.65 -28.75
CA ILE A 39 -1.83 24.13 -28.11
C ILE A 39 -2.08 25.61 -27.72
N LYS A 40 -1.79 26.16 -26.52
CA LYS A 40 -0.49 26.70 -26.01
C LYS A 40 -0.79 27.58 -24.78
N THR A 41 0.11 27.65 -23.78
CA THR A 41 0.74 28.89 -23.24
C THR A 41 1.60 28.56 -22.00
N GLN A 42 2.83 29.09 -21.97
CA GLN A 42 3.86 28.96 -20.93
C GLN A 42 3.91 30.18 -19.99
N GLU A 43 4.57 30.00 -18.83
CA GLU A 43 5.42 30.94 -18.00
C GLU A 43 5.07 30.97 -16.48
N PRO A 44 6.00 31.28 -15.53
CA PRO A 44 6.72 30.28 -14.71
C PRO A 44 6.77 30.55 -13.17
N ASP A 45 7.27 29.58 -12.38
CA ASP A 45 8.27 29.71 -11.27
C ASP A 45 8.22 28.61 -10.16
N ASN A 46 9.22 27.72 -10.21
CA ASN A 46 10.20 27.40 -9.15
C ASN A 46 9.74 26.94 -7.72
N HIS A 47 9.73 25.62 -7.45
CA HIS A 47 10.52 24.95 -6.38
C HIS A 47 10.11 23.48 -6.15
N ARG A 48 10.95 22.54 -6.60
CA ARG A 48 11.53 21.41 -5.84
C ARG A 48 11.86 20.22 -6.76
N ASN A 49 13.16 19.99 -6.89
CA ASN A 49 13.74 18.78 -7.43
C ASN A 49 13.27 17.55 -6.64
N THR A 50 12.49 16.67 -7.27
CA THR A 50 12.39 15.24 -6.92
C THR A 50 12.36 14.45 -8.23
N SER A 51 13.54 14.15 -8.75
CA SER A 51 13.73 13.46 -10.02
C SER A 51 13.84 11.93 -9.89
N ASN A 52 13.33 11.32 -8.80
CA ASN A 52 13.46 9.86 -8.58
C ASN A 52 12.13 9.08 -8.65
N SER A 53 10.96 9.73 -8.72
CA SER A 53 9.67 9.04 -8.62
C SER A 53 9.16 8.37 -9.92
N ARG A 54 9.91 8.47 -11.03
CA ARG A 54 9.42 8.01 -12.36
C ARG A 54 9.68 6.53 -12.67
N ASN A 55 10.37 5.79 -11.81
CA ASN A 55 10.76 4.40 -12.09
C ASN A 55 9.90 3.32 -11.41
N ILE A 56 9.23 3.63 -10.30
CA ILE A 56 8.28 2.69 -9.65
C ILE A 56 7.04 2.46 -10.52
N SER A 57 6.58 3.51 -11.22
CA SER A 57 5.34 3.51 -12.00
C SER A 57 5.37 2.54 -13.20
N ARG A 58 6.55 2.18 -13.74
CA ARG A 58 6.61 1.34 -14.95
C ARG A 58 6.35 -0.15 -14.72
N HIS A 59 6.47 -0.65 -13.49
CA HIS A 59 6.21 -2.07 -13.18
C HIS A 59 4.77 -2.37 -12.73
N CYS A 60 3.92 -1.34 -12.56
CA CYS A 60 2.56 -1.49 -12.01
C CYS A 60 1.43 -1.24 -13.04
N ARG A 61 1.75 -0.84 -14.27
CA ARG A 61 0.76 -0.41 -15.29
C ARG A 61 0.26 -1.56 -16.20
N GLN A 62 -0.13 -2.68 -15.60
CA GLN A 62 -0.91 -3.71 -16.31
C GLN A 62 -2.23 -3.97 -15.57
N ASN A 63 -3.26 -3.21 -15.96
CA ASN A 63 -4.70 -3.50 -15.84
C ASN A 63 -5.30 -3.96 -14.50
N GLY A 64 -4.67 -3.66 -13.36
CA GLY A 64 -5.27 -3.92 -12.05
C GLY A 64 -4.70 -2.99 -10.98
N SER A 65 -5.56 -2.50 -10.09
CA SER A 65 -5.14 -1.73 -8.91
C SER A 65 -4.16 -2.57 -8.07
N ILE A 66 -2.88 -2.16 -8.01
CA ILE A 66 -1.83 -2.87 -7.25
C ILE A 66 -2.23 -3.04 -5.78
N ARG A 67 -1.93 -4.19 -5.15
CA ARG A 67 -2.19 -4.40 -3.72
C ARG A 67 -1.01 -3.93 -2.87
N LEU A 68 -1.25 -3.56 -1.61
CA LEU A 68 -0.20 -3.05 -0.71
C LEU A 68 0.98 -4.01 -0.57
N TRP A 69 0.73 -5.32 -0.43
CA TRP A 69 1.81 -6.30 -0.31
C TRP A 69 2.69 -6.36 -1.56
N GLN A 70 2.10 -6.19 -2.75
CA GLN A 70 2.83 -6.16 -4.02
C GLN A 70 3.69 -4.90 -4.12
N PHE A 71 3.17 -3.77 -3.64
CA PHE A 71 3.90 -2.52 -3.55
C PHE A 71 5.10 -2.64 -2.60
N LEU A 72 4.91 -3.15 -1.38
CA LEU A 72 6.00 -3.36 -0.41
C LEU A 72 7.07 -4.32 -0.94
N ARG A 73 6.65 -5.40 -1.60
CA ARG A 73 7.56 -6.30 -2.33
C ARG A 73 8.34 -5.56 -3.42
N GLY A 74 7.67 -4.72 -4.21
CA GLY A 74 8.30 -3.87 -5.20
C GLY A 74 9.40 -3.01 -4.60
N LEU A 75 9.15 -2.35 -3.47
CA LEU A 75 10.17 -1.57 -2.76
C LEU A 75 11.36 -2.42 -2.31
N LEU A 76 11.12 -3.65 -1.81
CA LEU A 76 12.18 -4.56 -1.36
C LEU A 76 13.07 -5.10 -2.49
N LEU A 77 12.54 -5.22 -3.70
CA LEU A 77 13.30 -5.65 -4.88
C LEU A 77 14.09 -4.51 -5.53
N ASN A 78 13.78 -3.26 -5.20
CA ASN A 78 14.45 -2.10 -5.75
C ASN A 78 15.63 -1.67 -4.85
N PRO A 79 16.89 -1.67 -5.36
CA PRO A 79 18.07 -1.35 -4.56
C PRO A 79 18.16 0.12 -4.11
N GLU A 80 17.37 1.02 -4.72
CA GLU A 80 17.30 2.42 -4.29
C GLU A 80 16.56 2.57 -2.94
N PHE A 81 15.54 1.74 -2.71
CA PHE A 81 14.71 1.77 -1.50
C PHE A 81 15.16 0.77 -0.45
N ASN A 82 15.84 -0.29 -0.85
CA ASN A 82 16.41 -1.31 0.04
C ASN A 82 17.92 -1.12 0.20
N PRO A 83 18.43 -0.76 1.39
CA PRO A 83 17.79 -0.86 2.72
C PRO A 83 17.23 0.45 3.31
N SER A 84 17.28 1.56 2.56
CA SER A 84 17.04 2.91 3.08
C SER A 84 15.64 3.15 3.65
N HIS A 85 14.61 2.61 3.01
CA HIS A 85 13.18 2.77 3.38
C HIS A 85 12.59 1.48 3.94
N ILE A 86 12.93 0.35 3.34
CA ILE A 86 12.50 -0.99 3.72
C ILE A 86 13.66 -1.94 3.48
N MET A 87 13.84 -2.97 4.32
CA MET A 87 14.96 -3.88 4.17
C MET A 87 14.60 -5.33 4.48
N TRP A 88 15.31 -6.25 3.83
CA TRP A 88 15.28 -7.66 4.21
C TRP A 88 16.00 -7.84 5.55
N ILE A 89 15.30 -8.46 6.50
CA ILE A 89 15.90 -9.02 7.71
C ILE A 89 16.39 -10.43 7.41
N ASN A 90 15.55 -11.23 6.74
CA ASN A 90 15.89 -12.56 6.26
C ASN A 90 15.22 -12.77 4.90
N ARG A 91 15.99 -12.70 3.82
CA ARG A 91 15.47 -12.84 2.46
C ARG A 91 14.85 -14.22 2.23
N SER A 92 15.51 -15.28 2.69
CA SER A 92 15.06 -16.66 2.49
C SER A 92 13.76 -16.96 3.22
N ALA A 93 13.53 -16.34 4.37
CA ALA A 93 12.29 -16.51 5.15
C ALA A 93 11.21 -15.47 4.82
N GLY A 94 11.50 -14.48 3.96
CA GLY A 94 10.56 -13.41 3.63
C GLY A 94 10.34 -12.39 4.74
N GLU A 95 11.25 -12.30 5.72
CA GLU A 95 11.16 -11.32 6.80
C GLU A 95 11.77 -9.98 6.39
N PHE A 96 11.02 -8.91 6.56
CA PHE A 96 11.46 -7.55 6.25
C PHE A 96 11.09 -6.56 7.35
N LYS A 97 11.83 -5.45 7.39
CA LYS A 97 11.58 -4.33 8.29
C LYS A 97 11.31 -3.06 7.51
N ILE A 98 10.24 -2.37 7.89
CA ILE A 98 9.97 -1.01 7.45
C ILE A 98 10.84 -0.05 8.28
N VAL A 99 11.71 0.70 7.61
CA VAL A 99 12.65 1.65 8.25
C VAL A 99 12.00 3.04 8.30
N LYS A 100 11.52 3.54 7.15
CA LYS A 100 10.90 4.86 7.01
C LYS A 100 9.40 4.74 6.80
N ASN A 101 8.67 4.44 7.87
CA ASN A 101 7.25 4.13 7.82
C ASN A 101 6.37 5.27 7.25
N LYS A 102 6.67 6.54 7.56
CA LYS A 102 5.96 7.71 7.06
C LYS A 102 6.15 7.91 5.55
N GLU A 103 7.39 7.82 5.08
CA GLU A 103 7.71 7.99 3.65
C GLU A 103 7.09 6.87 2.81
N ILE A 104 7.11 5.62 3.29
CA ILE A 104 6.44 4.50 2.61
C ILE A 104 4.92 4.69 2.56
N ALA A 105 4.30 5.20 3.62
CA ALA A 105 2.87 5.47 3.61
C ALA A 105 2.50 6.58 2.62
N GLN A 106 3.34 7.62 2.50
CA GLN A 106 3.16 8.67 1.49
C GLN A 106 3.29 8.12 0.08
N MET A 107 4.34 7.34 -0.20
CA MET A 107 4.53 6.70 -1.51
C MET A 107 3.36 5.78 -1.88
N TRP A 108 2.79 5.07 -0.91
CA TRP A 108 1.59 4.26 -1.11
C TRP A 108 0.34 5.12 -1.37
N GLY A 109 0.22 6.25 -0.67
CA GLY A 109 -0.81 7.26 -0.92
C GLY A 109 -0.75 7.79 -2.34
N ASP A 110 0.44 8.17 -2.81
CA ASP A 110 0.66 8.66 -4.18
C ASP A 110 0.28 7.61 -5.22
N GLU A 111 0.68 6.34 -5.03
CA GLU A 111 0.31 5.21 -5.89
C GLU A 111 -1.22 4.98 -5.96
N LYS A 112 -1.96 5.39 -4.92
CA LYS A 112 -3.42 5.28 -4.83
C LYS A 112 -4.17 6.60 -5.01
N ASN A 113 -3.47 7.68 -5.36
CA ASN A 113 -4.04 9.02 -5.41
C ASN A 113 -4.80 9.39 -4.11
N ASN A 114 -4.24 9.02 -2.96
CA ASN A 114 -4.80 9.25 -1.63
C ASN A 114 -3.78 9.98 -0.75
N SER A 115 -3.88 11.31 -0.72
CA SER A 115 -3.00 12.19 0.08
C SER A 115 -3.19 12.05 1.60
N GLY A 116 -4.31 11.47 2.05
CA GLY A 116 -4.61 11.23 3.46
C GLY A 116 -4.07 9.89 4.00
N MET A 117 -3.20 9.21 3.24
CA MET A 117 -2.60 7.94 3.64
C MET A 117 -1.56 8.14 4.74
N THR A 118 -1.70 7.40 5.84
CA THR A 118 -0.74 7.38 6.95
C THR A 118 -0.29 5.96 7.23
N TYR A 119 0.80 5.81 7.97
CA TYR A 119 1.30 4.49 8.34
C TYR A 119 0.26 3.72 9.19
N GLU A 120 -0.47 4.40 10.06
CA GLU A 120 -1.51 3.80 10.91
C GLU A 120 -2.61 3.17 10.04
N LYS A 121 -3.12 3.91 9.04
CA LYS A 121 -4.13 3.39 8.09
C LYS A 121 -3.57 2.27 7.21
N MET A 122 -2.37 2.44 6.67
CA MET A 122 -1.70 1.42 5.86
C MET A 122 -1.45 0.14 6.68
N SER A 123 -1.08 0.28 7.95
CA SER A 123 -0.86 -0.85 8.85
C SER A 123 -2.14 -1.61 9.15
N ARG A 124 -3.31 -0.95 9.07
CA ARG A 124 -4.60 -1.64 9.17
C ARG A 124 -4.81 -2.63 8.03
N ALA A 125 -4.44 -2.27 6.80
CA ALA A 125 -4.44 -3.17 5.63
C ALA A 125 -3.45 -4.33 5.82
N MET A 126 -2.24 -4.05 6.32
CA MET A 126 -1.27 -5.12 6.61
C MET A 126 -1.80 -6.10 7.66
N ARG A 127 -2.52 -5.64 8.68
CA ARG A 127 -3.14 -6.54 9.67
C ARG A 127 -4.27 -7.38 9.07
N TYR A 128 -5.05 -6.83 8.13
CA TYR A 128 -6.05 -7.62 7.42
C TYR A 128 -5.43 -8.78 6.62
N TYR A 129 -4.17 -8.65 6.20
CA TYR A 129 -3.46 -9.73 5.50
C TYR A 129 -3.13 -10.95 6.36
N TYR A 130 -3.16 -10.83 7.69
CA TYR A 130 -2.93 -11.97 8.58
C TYR A 130 -4.02 -13.03 8.46
N LYS A 131 -5.28 -12.61 8.33
CA LYS A 131 -6.41 -13.53 8.17
C LYS A 131 -6.37 -14.32 6.86
N HIS A 132 -5.65 -13.81 5.86
CA HIS A 132 -5.61 -14.38 4.52
C HIS A 132 -4.23 -14.95 4.17
N ASP A 133 -3.36 -15.13 5.16
CA ASP A 133 -2.01 -15.70 4.99
C ASP A 133 -1.15 -14.99 3.94
N ILE A 134 -1.46 -13.72 3.64
CA ILE A 134 -0.66 -12.88 2.73
C ILE A 134 0.55 -12.34 3.49
N LEU A 135 0.39 -12.02 4.78
CA LEU A 135 1.47 -11.70 5.70
C LEU A 135 1.34 -12.57 6.95
N GLU A 136 2.46 -12.85 7.58
CA GLU A 136 2.52 -13.49 8.90
C GLU A 136 2.93 -12.45 9.96
N PRO A 137 2.32 -12.48 11.16
CA PRO A 137 2.72 -11.60 12.25
C PRO A 137 4.08 -12.04 12.80
N VAL A 138 4.98 -11.08 13.00
CA VAL A 138 6.25 -11.30 13.69
C VAL A 138 6.12 -10.78 15.12
N LEU A 139 5.98 -11.70 16.07
CA LEU A 139 5.72 -11.37 17.47
C LEU A 139 6.85 -10.52 18.07
N ASN A 140 6.49 -9.56 18.92
CA ASN A 140 7.40 -8.71 19.68
C ASN A 140 8.42 -7.90 18.85
N ARG A 141 8.22 -7.75 17.54
CA ARG A 141 9.13 -7.02 16.66
C ARG A 141 8.41 -5.90 15.93
N ARG A 142 8.66 -4.66 16.35
CA ARG A 142 8.02 -3.46 15.77
C ARG A 142 8.50 -3.22 14.35
N LEU A 143 7.57 -2.88 13.46
CA LEU A 143 7.81 -2.59 12.03
C LEU A 143 8.41 -3.77 11.26
N VAL A 144 8.43 -4.97 11.84
CA VAL A 144 8.89 -6.19 11.20
C VAL A 144 7.68 -7.00 10.78
N TYR A 145 7.73 -7.48 9.56
CA TYR A 145 6.69 -8.26 8.92
C TYR A 145 7.31 -9.42 8.17
N LYS A 146 6.51 -10.44 7.91
CA LYS A 146 6.93 -11.58 7.14
C LYS A 146 5.90 -11.85 6.04
N PHE A 147 6.37 -12.12 4.84
CA PHE A 147 5.52 -12.58 3.76
C PHE A 147 4.97 -13.98 4.08
N GLY A 148 3.66 -14.15 3.91
CA GLY A 148 2.98 -15.41 4.15
C GLY A 148 2.84 -16.27 2.89
N PRO A 149 2.34 -17.50 3.02
CA PRO A 149 2.20 -18.47 1.92
C PRO A 149 1.39 -17.98 0.72
N MET A 150 0.42 -17.08 0.93
CA MET A 150 -0.43 -16.53 -0.14
C MET A 150 0.21 -15.34 -0.88
N SER A 151 1.44 -14.96 -0.50
CA SER A 151 2.24 -13.95 -1.19
C SER A 151 3.39 -14.60 -1.95
N HIS A 152 3.73 -14.07 -3.11
CA HIS A 152 4.71 -14.69 -4.01
C HIS A 152 5.66 -13.66 -4.63
N GLY A 153 6.74 -14.15 -5.25
CA GLY A 153 7.70 -13.34 -6.02
C GLY A 153 8.51 -12.35 -5.19
N TRP A 154 8.62 -12.59 -3.88
CA TRP A 154 9.38 -11.80 -2.94
C TRP A 154 10.76 -12.40 -2.69
#